data_AF-A0A8H4SRS8-F1
#
_entry.id   AF-A0A8H4SRS8-F1
#
_cell.length_a   1.000
_cell.length_b   1.000
_cell.length_c   1.000
_cell.angle_alpha   90.00
_cell.angle_beta   90.00
_cell.angle_gamma   90.00
#
_symmetry.space_group_name_H-M   'P 1'
#
loop_
_entity.id
_entity.type
_entity.pdbx_description
1 polymer ?
#
loop_
_entity_poly.entity_id
_entity_poly.type
_entity_poly.pdbx_seq_one_letter_code
_entity_poly.pdbx_strand_id
1 'polypeptide(L)'
;DDSEGSDEDDDDNEDDDHAANGVLVTRRRTLRGGAETLRSLQNHVEKQAHEISVQKDIIARVREELDMQEERTRRTLVKVEHEDVGVLQRELRKHQQANEAFQKALREIGGIITQVANEIATFKRTINTMMDQLQVFGSEVSRVAREVGTEGILGGQAQITGVHGIWKELTENVNIMAKNLTDQVREIATVTTAVAHGDLSQKIESRAHGEIFELQQTINTMVDQLRTFATEVTRVARDVGTEGVLGGQAQIEGVQGMWNELTVNVNAMANNLTTQVRD
;
A
#
# COMPACT_ATOMS: atom_id res chain seq x y z
N ASP A 1 46.65 65.99 92.93
CA ASP A 1 47.99 66.06 92.32
C ASP A 1 47.93 66.99 91.13
N ASP A 2 47.55 68.25 91.36
CA ASP A 2 48.29 69.30 92.11
C ASP A 2 49.43 69.83 91.22
N SER A 3 49.69 71.11 91.02
CA SER A 3 49.15 72.42 91.41
C SER A 3 49.96 73.44 90.56
N GLU A 4 49.35 74.45 89.93
CA GLU A 4 49.31 75.87 90.32
C GLU A 4 50.64 76.65 90.42
N GLY A 5 50.55 77.94 90.03
CA GLY A 5 51.41 79.08 90.42
C GLY A 5 52.51 79.42 89.41
N SER A 6 52.53 80.51 88.64
CA SER A 6 52.24 81.95 88.84
C SER A 6 53.30 82.74 89.62
N ASP A 7 53.44 84.02 89.23
CA ASP A 7 54.10 85.18 89.84
C ASP A 7 55.50 85.48 89.23
N GLU A 8 55.72 86.53 88.41
CA GLU A 8 55.54 88.01 88.51
C GLU A 8 56.66 88.77 89.25
N ASP A 9 56.90 89.99 88.73
CA ASP A 9 57.70 91.15 89.20
C ASP A 9 59.20 91.20 88.76
N ASP A 10 59.57 92.10 87.82
CA ASP A 10 59.93 93.54 87.97
C ASP A 10 61.31 93.70 88.68
N ASP A 11 62.30 94.48 88.26
CA ASP A 11 62.32 95.79 87.61
C ASP A 11 63.76 96.15 87.11
N ASP A 12 63.86 97.24 86.35
CA ASP A 12 65.01 98.16 86.18
C ASP A 12 66.26 97.84 85.30
N ASN A 13 66.17 98.31 84.06
CA ASN A 13 67.00 99.30 83.33
C ASN A 13 68.52 99.52 83.57
N GLU A 14 69.16 99.80 82.42
CA GLU A 14 70.45 100.48 82.16
C GLU A 14 71.73 99.64 82.26
N ASP A 15 72.25 99.19 81.11
CA ASP A 15 73.45 99.83 80.52
C ASP A 15 73.83 99.22 79.15
N ASP A 16 74.22 100.14 78.27
CA ASP A 16 74.65 99.94 76.88
C ASP A 16 75.90 99.05 76.73
N ASP A 17 76.12 98.61 75.49
CA ASP A 17 77.31 97.93 74.97
C ASP A 17 77.52 96.45 75.35
N HIS A 18 76.91 95.54 74.56
CA HIS A 18 77.58 94.38 73.92
C HIS A 18 76.62 93.55 73.02
N ALA A 19 75.94 94.21 72.07
CA ALA A 19 74.97 93.59 71.15
C ALA A 19 75.55 92.79 69.95
N ALA A 20 76.85 92.45 69.92
CA ALA A 20 77.48 91.87 68.71
C ALA A 20 77.87 90.39 68.79
N ASN A 21 78.01 89.79 69.99
CA ASN A 21 78.59 88.42 70.13
C ASN A 21 77.54 87.31 70.32
N GLY A 22 76.34 87.64 70.82
CA GLY A 22 75.21 86.70 70.88
C GLY A 22 74.57 86.42 69.52
N VAL A 23 74.54 87.43 68.63
CA VAL A 23 73.99 87.29 67.27
C VAL A 23 74.85 86.36 66.41
N LEU A 24 76.18 86.36 66.58
CA LEU A 24 77.09 85.50 65.82
C LEU A 24 77.03 84.03 66.27
N VAL A 25 76.84 83.73 67.55
CA VAL A 25 76.70 82.35 68.05
C VAL A 25 75.33 81.77 67.65
N THR A 26 74.27 82.56 67.70
CA THR A 26 72.93 82.16 67.23
C THR A 26 72.91 82.00 65.71
N ARG A 27 73.57 82.89 64.96
CA ARG A 27 73.72 82.78 63.49
C ARG A 27 74.59 81.58 63.08
N ARG A 28 75.59 81.20 63.88
CA ARG A 28 76.41 79.99 63.63
C ARG A 28 75.65 78.70 63.98
N ARG A 29 74.76 78.72 64.99
CA ARG A 29 73.82 77.62 65.27
C ARG A 29 72.71 77.50 64.22
N THR A 30 72.15 78.60 63.72
CA THR A 30 71.13 78.56 62.65
C THR A 30 71.73 78.24 61.29
N LEU A 31 72.96 78.66 60.99
CA LEU A 31 73.66 78.24 59.77
C LEU A 31 74.14 76.78 59.84
N ARG A 32 74.50 76.27 61.02
CA ARG A 32 74.85 74.85 61.23
C ARG A 32 73.61 73.95 61.22
N GLY A 33 72.52 74.38 61.86
CA GLY A 33 71.21 73.74 61.77
C GLY A 33 70.67 73.80 60.34
N GLY A 34 70.87 74.92 59.64
CA GLY A 34 70.58 75.09 58.21
C GLY A 34 71.37 74.13 57.32
N ALA A 35 72.69 74.00 57.57
CA ALA A 35 73.55 73.05 56.87
C ALA A 35 73.21 71.58 57.18
N GLU A 36 72.82 71.26 58.42
CA GLU A 36 72.34 69.93 58.82
C GLU A 36 70.97 69.62 58.20
N THR A 37 70.05 70.59 58.15
CA THR A 37 68.77 70.46 57.44
C THR A 37 68.97 70.32 55.93
N LEU A 38 69.88 71.08 55.32
CA LEU A 38 70.19 70.95 53.89
C LEU A 38 70.85 69.62 53.57
N ARG A 39 71.71 69.10 54.45
CA ARG A 39 72.33 67.78 54.29
C ARG A 39 71.32 66.65 54.50
N SER A 40 70.37 66.81 55.43
CA SER A 40 69.24 65.90 55.61
C SER A 40 68.31 65.93 54.38
N LEU A 41 68.03 67.12 53.84
CA LEU A 41 67.23 67.31 52.62
C LEU A 41 67.94 66.69 51.41
N GLN A 42 69.25 66.88 51.27
CA GLN A 42 70.05 66.27 50.21
C GLN A 42 70.05 64.74 50.31
N ASN A 43 70.27 64.17 51.50
CA ASN A 43 70.18 62.73 51.72
C ASN A 43 68.77 62.19 51.41
N HIS A 44 67.73 62.96 51.75
CA HIS A 44 66.34 62.61 51.42
C HIS A 44 66.09 62.65 49.92
N VAL A 45 66.58 63.67 49.21
CA VAL A 45 66.49 63.79 47.74
C VAL A 45 67.26 62.68 47.05
N GLU A 46 68.46 62.33 47.52
CA GLU A 46 69.25 61.21 46.98
C GLU A 46 68.55 59.87 47.21
N LYS A 47 67.97 59.66 48.40
CA LYS A 47 67.16 58.47 48.71
C LYS A 47 65.90 58.41 47.84
N GLN A 48 65.19 59.52 47.67
CA GLN A 48 64.02 59.61 46.79
C GLN A 48 64.39 59.40 45.32
N ALA A 49 65.52 59.93 44.85
CA ALA A 49 66.01 59.70 43.49
C ALA A 49 66.32 58.21 43.26
N HIS A 50 66.90 57.54 44.26
CA HIS A 50 67.12 56.09 44.23
C HIS A 50 65.79 55.31 44.22
N GLU A 51 64.84 55.67 45.10
CA GLU A 51 63.49 55.07 45.13
C GLU A 51 62.75 55.26 43.79
N ILE A 52 62.82 56.45 43.19
CA ILE A 52 62.24 56.75 41.87
C ILE A 52 62.94 55.92 40.79
N SER A 53 64.26 55.73 40.85
CA SER A 53 65.00 54.88 39.90
C SER A 53 64.53 53.42 40.01
N VAL A 54 64.41 52.89 41.22
CA VAL A 54 63.90 51.54 41.47
C VAL A 54 62.47 51.40 40.97
N GLN A 55 61.60 52.37 41.26
CA GLN A 55 60.23 52.39 40.76
C GLN A 55 60.17 52.46 39.23
N LYS A 56 61.06 53.22 38.59
CA LYS A 56 61.15 53.30 37.13
C LYS A 56 61.56 51.96 36.51
N ASP A 57 62.50 51.25 37.13
CA ASP A 57 62.90 49.90 36.71
C ASP A 57 61.76 48.87 36.90
N ILE A 58 61.01 48.97 38.00
CA ILE A 58 59.82 48.14 38.23
C ILE A 58 58.76 48.43 37.17
N ILE A 59 58.45 49.70 36.90
CA ILE A 59 57.47 50.10 35.89
C ILE A 59 57.90 49.62 34.50
N ALA A 60 59.19 49.69 34.17
CA ALA A 60 59.72 49.18 32.91
C ALA A 60 59.51 47.66 32.79
N ARG A 61 59.81 46.89 33.84
CA ARG A 61 59.57 45.44 33.86
C ARG A 61 58.09 45.09 33.79
N VAL A 62 57.24 45.80 34.53
CA VAL A 62 55.78 45.61 34.49
C VAL A 62 55.24 45.93 33.09
N ARG A 63 55.75 46.97 32.42
CA ARG A 63 55.37 47.28 31.04
C ARG A 63 55.80 46.18 30.08
N GLU A 64 57.02 45.68 30.21
CA GLU A 64 57.52 44.56 29.37
C GLU A 64 56.73 43.26 29.61
N GLU A 65 56.37 42.96 30.87
CA GLU A 65 55.49 41.84 31.21
C GLU A 65 54.09 42.03 30.63
N LEU A 66 53.54 43.24 30.68
CA LEU A 66 52.23 43.56 30.09
C LEU A 66 52.27 43.40 28.57
N ASP A 67 53.28 43.94 27.89
CA ASP A 67 53.46 43.80 26.44
C ASP A 67 53.60 42.32 26.04
N MET A 68 54.37 41.54 26.81
CA MET A 68 54.46 40.10 26.62
C MET A 68 53.14 39.38 26.88
N GLN A 69 52.35 39.81 27.87
CA GLN A 69 51.05 39.23 28.18
C GLN A 69 50.00 39.57 27.11
N GLU A 70 50.01 40.80 26.59
CA GLU A 70 49.19 41.22 25.46
C GLU A 70 49.51 40.40 24.22
N GLU A 71 50.80 40.21 23.90
CA GLU A 71 51.22 39.41 22.75
C GLU A 71 50.88 37.92 22.92
N ARG A 72 51.01 37.35 24.13
CA ARG A 72 50.55 35.98 24.44
C ARG A 72 49.04 35.83 24.27
N THR A 73 48.27 36.79 24.78
CA THR A 73 46.81 36.83 24.64
C THR A 73 46.40 36.96 23.19
N ARG A 74 47.06 37.84 22.42
CA ARG A 74 46.80 38.03 20.99
C ARG A 74 47.09 36.78 20.18
N ARG A 75 48.19 36.07 20.45
CA ARG A 75 48.53 34.80 19.77
C ARG A 75 47.53 33.69 20.08
N THR A 76 47.10 33.57 21.33
CA THR A 76 46.10 32.57 21.72
C THR A 76 44.73 32.87 21.10
N LEU A 77 44.31 34.13 21.07
CA LEU A 77 43.07 34.56 20.42
C LEU A 77 43.08 34.23 18.92
N VAL A 78 44.16 34.55 18.20
CA VAL A 78 44.30 34.26 16.77
C VAL A 78 44.20 32.75 16.50
N LYS A 79 44.80 31.91 17.35
CA LYS A 79 44.69 30.44 17.24
C LYS A 79 43.25 29.94 17.45
N VAL A 80 42.58 30.42 18.50
CA VAL A 80 41.17 30.05 18.76
C VAL A 80 40.26 30.46 17.60
N GLU A 81 40.45 31.66 17.04
CA GLU A 81 39.64 32.15 15.93
C GLU A 81 39.90 31.40 14.62
N HIS A 82 41.17 31.15 14.27
CA HIS A 82 41.51 30.56 12.96
C HIS A 82 41.44 29.04 12.96
N GLU A 83 41.91 28.38 14.02
CA GLU A 83 41.96 26.92 14.09
C GLU A 83 40.67 26.35 14.67
N ASP A 84 40.32 26.68 15.91
CA ASP A 84 39.22 26.01 16.60
C ASP A 84 37.85 26.44 16.07
N VAL A 85 37.58 27.74 15.98
CA VAL A 85 36.32 28.27 15.44
C VAL A 85 36.18 27.94 13.95
N GLY A 86 37.27 28.03 13.19
CA GLY A 86 37.29 27.67 11.77
C GLY A 86 37.03 26.18 11.51
N VAL A 87 37.53 25.28 12.36
CA VAL A 87 37.20 23.84 12.30
C VAL A 87 35.73 23.61 12.67
N LEU A 88 35.25 24.20 13.77
CA LEU A 88 33.87 24.04 14.21
C LEU A 88 32.85 24.57 13.19
N GLN A 89 33.12 25.71 12.55
CA GLN A 89 32.27 26.23 11.48
C GLN A 89 32.24 25.31 10.25
N ARG A 90 33.37 24.70 9.89
CA ARG A 90 33.43 23.70 8.81
C ARG A 90 32.63 22.45 9.17
N GLU A 91 32.77 21.95 10.40
CA GLU A 91 32.04 20.78 10.86
C GLU A 91 30.52 21.05 10.95
N LEU A 92 30.13 22.23 11.45
CA LEU A 92 28.73 22.66 11.45
C LEU A 92 28.14 22.73 10.04
N ARG A 93 28.89 23.28 9.06
CA ARG A 93 28.45 23.29 7.66
C ARG A 93 28.27 21.87 7.09
N LYS A 94 29.18 20.93 7.41
CA LYS A 94 29.02 19.53 7.01
C LYS A 94 27.77 18.91 7.63
N HIS A 95 27.52 19.14 8.92
CA HIS A 95 26.30 18.64 9.59
C HIS A 95 25.03 19.25 9.00
N GLN A 96 25.04 20.55 8.67
CA GLN A 96 23.91 21.21 8.00
C GLN A 96 23.63 20.60 6.62
N GLN A 97 24.67 20.41 5.80
CA GLN A 97 24.55 19.76 4.49
C GLN A 97 24.05 18.31 4.61
N ALA A 98 24.57 17.56 5.58
CA ALA A 98 24.11 16.20 5.84
C ALA A 98 22.64 16.17 6.27
N ASN A 99 22.20 17.12 7.10
CA ASN A 99 20.80 17.23 7.50
C ASN A 99 19.90 17.60 6.33
N GLU A 100 20.29 18.53 5.46
CA GLU A 100 19.55 18.85 4.24
C GLU A 100 19.43 17.64 3.30
N ALA A 101 20.52 16.88 3.11
CA ALA A 101 20.52 15.65 2.33
C ALA A 101 19.58 14.60 2.95
N PHE A 102 19.60 14.45 4.28
CA PHE A 102 18.70 13.55 5.01
C PHE A 102 17.22 13.97 4.86
N GLN A 103 16.90 15.26 5.02
CA GLN A 103 15.55 15.79 4.83
C GLN A 103 15.07 15.63 3.38
N LYS A 104 15.97 15.72 2.39
CA LYS A 104 15.66 15.41 1.00
C LYS A 104 15.32 13.93 0.82
N ALA A 105 16.14 13.02 1.36
CA ALA A 105 15.89 11.58 1.29
C ALA A 105 14.55 11.20 1.95
N LEU A 106 14.22 11.79 3.11
CA LEU A 106 12.93 11.57 3.77
C LEU A 106 11.76 12.04 2.90
N ARG A 107 11.87 13.18 2.21
CA ARG A 107 10.84 13.65 1.27
C ARG A 107 10.66 12.71 0.09
N GLU A 108 11.76 12.21 -0.49
CA GLU A 108 11.73 11.24 -1.59
C GLU A 108 11.05 9.93 -1.15
N ILE A 109 11.43 9.40 0.02
CA ILE A 109 10.80 8.21 0.62
C ILE A 109 9.30 8.45 0.85
N GLY A 110 8.91 9.61 1.39
CA GLY A 110 7.50 9.96 1.57
C GLY A 110 6.71 9.96 0.26
N GLY A 111 7.31 10.44 -0.82
CA GLY A 111 6.73 10.37 -2.17
C GLY A 111 6.52 8.94 -2.65
N ILE A 112 7.52 8.08 -2.49
CA ILE A 112 7.44 6.64 -2.84
C ILE A 112 6.34 5.95 -2.04
N ILE A 113 6.28 6.16 -0.72
CA ILE A 113 5.25 5.56 0.14
C ILE A 113 3.85 5.96 -0.35
N THR A 114 3.66 7.23 -0.73
CA THR A 114 2.38 7.71 -1.25
C THR A 114 2.03 7.06 -2.59
N GLN A 115 3.00 6.93 -3.50
CA GLN A 115 2.80 6.25 -4.77
C GLN A 115 2.41 4.77 -4.56
N VAL A 116 3.18 4.05 -3.74
CA VAL A 116 2.90 2.64 -3.42
C VAL A 116 1.53 2.48 -2.78
N ALA A 117 1.13 3.40 -1.88
CA ALA A 117 -0.21 3.39 -1.29
C ALA A 117 -1.32 3.54 -2.35
N ASN A 118 -1.12 4.41 -3.35
CA ASN A 118 -2.07 4.59 -4.46
C ASN A 118 -2.14 3.37 -5.38
N GLU A 119 -1.00 2.74 -5.66
CA GLU A 119 -0.94 1.49 -6.44
C GLU A 119 -1.65 0.35 -5.72
N ILE A 120 -1.39 0.16 -4.41
CA ILE A 120 -2.07 -0.83 -3.57
C ILE A 120 -3.58 -0.55 -3.52
N ALA A 121 -4.00 0.71 -3.39
CA ALA A 121 -5.41 1.07 -3.41
C ALA A 121 -6.08 0.73 -4.74
N THR A 122 -5.37 0.90 -5.85
CA THR A 122 -5.86 0.53 -7.19
C THR A 122 -5.94 -0.98 -7.34
N PHE A 123 -4.91 -1.70 -6.93
CA PHE A 123 -4.88 -3.16 -6.91
C PHE A 123 -6.02 -3.75 -6.08
N LYS A 124 -6.26 -3.21 -4.88
CA LYS A 124 -7.39 -3.60 -4.01
C LYS A 124 -8.72 -3.43 -4.71
N ARG A 125 -8.94 -2.31 -5.40
CA ARG A 125 -10.18 -2.06 -6.16
C ARG A 125 -10.37 -3.11 -7.27
N THR A 126 -9.31 -3.38 -8.03
CA THR A 126 -9.35 -4.41 -9.09
C THR A 126 -9.66 -5.80 -8.54
N ILE A 127 -9.00 -6.22 -7.45
CA ILE A 127 -9.28 -7.51 -6.82
C ILE A 127 -10.72 -7.60 -6.34
N ASN A 128 -11.23 -6.56 -5.67
CA ASN A 128 -12.60 -6.58 -5.16
C ASN A 128 -13.60 -6.71 -6.32
N THR A 129 -13.42 -5.97 -7.41
CA THR A 129 -14.26 -6.11 -8.61
C THR A 129 -14.18 -7.52 -9.21
N MET A 130 -13.00 -8.13 -9.27
CA MET A 130 -12.86 -9.51 -9.74
C MET A 130 -13.54 -10.51 -8.80
N MET A 131 -13.46 -10.30 -7.48
CA MET A 131 -14.11 -11.13 -6.47
C MET A 131 -15.64 -11.04 -6.57
N ASP A 132 -16.17 -9.83 -6.75
CA ASP A 132 -17.61 -9.63 -6.93
C ASP A 132 -18.11 -10.32 -8.20
N GLN A 133 -17.38 -10.19 -9.32
CA GLN A 133 -17.70 -10.88 -10.57
C GLN A 133 -17.67 -12.41 -10.42
N LEU A 134 -16.65 -12.94 -9.74
CA LEU A 134 -16.51 -14.37 -9.44
C LEU A 134 -17.68 -14.91 -8.62
N GLN A 135 -18.10 -14.18 -7.59
CA GLN A 135 -19.20 -14.60 -6.72
C GLN A 135 -20.52 -14.65 -7.50
N VAL A 136 -20.82 -13.62 -8.30
CA VAL A 136 -22.01 -13.60 -9.14
C VAL A 136 -21.96 -14.73 -10.17
N PHE A 137 -20.83 -14.89 -10.86
CA PHE A 137 -20.65 -15.95 -11.84
C PHE A 137 -20.86 -17.35 -11.25
N GLY A 138 -20.22 -17.64 -10.11
CA GLY A 138 -20.36 -18.94 -9.45
C GLY A 138 -21.80 -19.23 -9.02
N SER A 139 -22.51 -18.23 -8.49
CA SER A 139 -23.91 -18.37 -8.10
C SER A 139 -24.81 -18.69 -9.30
N GLU A 140 -24.56 -18.03 -10.43
CA GLU A 140 -25.41 -18.11 -11.60
C GLU A 140 -25.18 -19.40 -12.39
N VAL A 141 -23.92 -19.81 -12.54
CA VAL A 141 -23.61 -21.12 -13.14
C VAL A 141 -24.17 -22.26 -12.28
N SER A 142 -24.08 -22.15 -10.96
CA SER A 142 -24.67 -23.15 -10.06
C SER A 142 -26.19 -23.23 -10.21
N ARG A 143 -26.86 -22.08 -10.39
CA ARG A 143 -28.29 -22.01 -10.63
C ARG A 143 -28.67 -22.67 -11.96
N VAL A 144 -28.01 -22.31 -13.06
CA VAL A 144 -28.28 -22.88 -14.40
C VAL A 144 -28.01 -24.39 -14.43
N ALA A 145 -26.91 -24.84 -13.82
CA ALA A 145 -26.58 -26.25 -13.72
C ALA A 145 -27.66 -27.03 -12.94
N ARG A 146 -28.18 -26.46 -11.85
CA ARG A 146 -29.27 -27.05 -11.09
C ARG A 146 -30.56 -27.08 -11.91
N GLU A 147 -30.98 -25.95 -12.48
CA GLU A 147 -32.24 -25.84 -13.23
C GLU A 147 -32.25 -26.76 -14.45
N VAL A 148 -31.27 -26.64 -15.34
CA VAL A 148 -31.24 -27.38 -16.61
C VAL A 148 -30.76 -28.81 -16.40
N GLY A 149 -29.76 -29.03 -15.54
CA GLY A 149 -29.11 -30.33 -15.38
C GLY A 149 -29.75 -31.24 -14.34
N THR A 150 -30.38 -30.69 -13.29
CA THR A 150 -30.93 -31.49 -12.17
C THR A 150 -32.45 -31.43 -12.10
N GLU A 151 -33.03 -30.24 -12.16
CA GLU A 151 -34.47 -30.02 -12.03
C GLU A 151 -35.22 -30.22 -13.35
N GLY A 152 -34.52 -30.28 -14.49
CA GLY A 152 -35.10 -30.44 -15.82
C GLY A 152 -35.88 -29.20 -16.29
N ILE A 153 -35.66 -28.04 -15.67
CA ILE A 153 -36.26 -26.77 -16.07
C ILE A 153 -35.49 -26.26 -17.30
N LEU A 154 -35.99 -26.64 -18.48
CA LEU A 154 -35.36 -26.32 -19.75
C LEU A 154 -35.55 -24.83 -20.12
N GLY A 155 -34.47 -24.17 -20.51
CA GLY A 155 -34.44 -22.75 -20.88
C GLY A 155 -33.74 -21.85 -19.87
N GLY A 156 -33.24 -22.40 -18.75
CA GLY A 156 -32.39 -21.67 -17.81
C GLY A 156 -31.12 -21.16 -18.49
N GLN A 157 -30.84 -19.87 -18.32
CA GLN A 157 -29.63 -19.21 -18.85
C GLN A 157 -29.03 -18.30 -17.79
N ALA A 158 -27.71 -18.21 -17.78
CA ALA A 158 -26.94 -17.35 -16.91
C ALA A 158 -27.06 -15.90 -17.36
N GLN A 159 -27.47 -15.03 -16.44
CA GLN A 159 -27.60 -13.59 -16.64
C GLN A 159 -26.64 -12.86 -15.71
N ILE A 160 -25.46 -12.52 -16.23
CA ILE A 160 -24.43 -11.85 -15.47
C ILE A 160 -24.16 -10.49 -16.09
N THR A 161 -24.48 -9.42 -15.37
CA THR A 161 -24.27 -8.04 -15.81
C THR A 161 -22.85 -7.57 -15.47
N GLY A 162 -22.25 -6.76 -16.35
CA GLY A 162 -20.96 -6.13 -16.07
C GLY A 162 -19.74 -7.06 -16.15
N VAL A 163 -19.89 -8.25 -16.73
CA VAL A 163 -18.76 -9.12 -17.08
C VAL A 163 -18.17 -8.77 -18.44
N HIS A 164 -16.84 -8.81 -18.52
CA HIS A 164 -16.06 -8.55 -19.72
C HIS A 164 -14.95 -9.59 -19.86
N GLY A 165 -14.38 -9.70 -21.07
CA GLY A 165 -13.30 -10.64 -21.37
C GLY A 165 -13.73 -12.09 -21.12
N ILE A 166 -12.85 -12.85 -20.45
CA ILE A 166 -13.00 -14.30 -20.20
C ILE A 166 -14.33 -14.62 -19.48
N TRP A 167 -14.76 -13.78 -18.53
CA TRP A 167 -16.01 -14.02 -17.80
C TRP A 167 -17.24 -13.98 -18.69
N LYS A 168 -17.26 -13.06 -19.66
CA LYS A 168 -18.34 -12.96 -20.64
C LYS A 168 -18.34 -14.19 -21.55
N GLU A 169 -17.17 -14.57 -22.07
CA GLU A 169 -17.01 -15.76 -22.92
C GLU A 169 -17.46 -17.04 -22.21
N LEU A 170 -17.07 -17.24 -20.94
CA LEU A 170 -17.50 -18.39 -20.15
C LEU A 170 -19.01 -18.40 -19.93
N THR A 171 -19.62 -17.24 -19.67
CA THR A 171 -21.08 -17.11 -19.52
C THR A 171 -21.80 -17.47 -20.81
N GLU A 172 -21.29 -16.99 -21.96
CA GLU A 172 -21.82 -17.31 -23.28
C GLU A 172 -21.71 -18.81 -23.59
N ASN A 173 -20.57 -19.44 -23.27
CA ASN A 173 -20.37 -20.87 -23.46
C ASN A 173 -21.34 -21.73 -22.62
N VAL A 174 -21.55 -21.38 -21.34
CA VAL A 174 -22.54 -22.04 -20.49
C VAL A 174 -23.95 -21.88 -21.07
N ASN A 175 -24.29 -20.69 -21.57
CA ASN A 175 -25.59 -20.42 -22.18
C ASN A 175 -25.80 -21.19 -23.48
N ILE A 176 -24.78 -21.31 -24.34
CA ILE A 176 -24.84 -22.11 -25.56
C ILE A 176 -25.08 -23.58 -25.20
N MET A 177 -24.36 -24.12 -24.23
CA MET A 177 -24.55 -25.50 -23.76
C MET A 177 -25.96 -25.72 -23.21
N ALA A 178 -26.43 -24.86 -22.31
CA ALA A 178 -27.77 -24.96 -21.72
C ALA A 178 -28.88 -24.84 -22.76
N LYS A 179 -28.72 -23.93 -23.73
CA LYS A 179 -29.66 -23.75 -24.85
C LYS A 179 -29.70 -24.99 -25.74
N ASN A 180 -28.55 -25.51 -26.15
CA ASN A 180 -28.48 -26.69 -27.02
C ASN A 180 -29.14 -27.90 -26.36
N LEU A 181 -28.85 -28.16 -25.08
CA LEU A 181 -29.49 -29.25 -24.32
C LEU A 181 -31.00 -29.04 -24.18
N THR A 182 -31.43 -27.80 -23.88
CA THR A 182 -32.85 -27.43 -23.80
C THR A 182 -33.59 -27.73 -25.10
N ASP A 183 -33.06 -27.25 -26.22
CA ASP A 183 -33.72 -27.38 -27.52
C ASP A 183 -33.82 -28.85 -27.92
N GLN A 184 -32.72 -29.60 -27.77
CA GLN A 184 -32.65 -31.03 -28.10
C GLN A 184 -33.63 -31.88 -27.28
N VAL A 185 -33.65 -31.70 -25.94
CA VAL A 185 -34.54 -32.47 -25.06
C VAL A 185 -36.01 -32.09 -25.29
N ARG A 186 -36.31 -30.81 -25.53
CA ARG A 186 -37.68 -30.35 -25.78
C ARG A 186 -38.25 -30.90 -27.08
N GLU A 187 -37.43 -31.02 -28.13
CA GLU A 187 -37.86 -31.62 -29.39
C GLU A 187 -38.11 -33.12 -29.25
N ILE A 188 -37.23 -33.85 -28.57
CA ILE A 188 -37.46 -35.26 -28.21
C ILE A 188 -38.77 -35.43 -27.45
N ALA A 189 -39.01 -34.58 -26.44
CA ALA A 189 -40.27 -34.59 -25.67
C ALA A 189 -41.49 -34.32 -26.57
N THR A 190 -41.38 -33.43 -27.55
CA THR A 190 -42.46 -33.11 -28.49
C THR A 190 -42.80 -34.31 -29.36
N VAL A 191 -41.80 -34.93 -29.99
CA VAL A 191 -42.01 -36.08 -30.88
C VAL A 191 -42.54 -37.29 -30.10
N THR A 192 -41.96 -37.60 -28.93
CA THR A 192 -42.45 -38.71 -28.10
C THR A 192 -43.86 -38.48 -27.57
N THR A 193 -44.21 -37.22 -27.26
CA THR A 193 -45.60 -36.84 -26.93
C THR A 193 -46.52 -37.03 -28.12
N ALA A 194 -46.13 -36.61 -29.33
CA ALA A 194 -46.93 -36.80 -30.55
C ALA A 194 -47.21 -38.30 -30.81
N VAL A 195 -46.17 -39.13 -30.70
CA VAL A 195 -46.28 -40.60 -30.82
C VAL A 195 -47.26 -41.16 -29.79
N ALA A 196 -47.20 -40.70 -28.54
CA ALA A 196 -48.14 -41.13 -27.49
C ALA A 196 -49.60 -40.75 -27.78
N HIS A 197 -49.84 -39.68 -28.56
CA HIS A 197 -51.17 -39.28 -29.04
C HIS A 197 -51.54 -39.96 -30.38
N GLY A 198 -50.71 -40.86 -30.89
CA GLY A 198 -50.93 -41.57 -32.15
C GLY A 198 -50.52 -40.79 -33.41
N ASP A 199 -49.91 -39.62 -33.28
CA ASP A 199 -49.32 -38.90 -34.41
C ASP A 199 -47.91 -39.43 -34.70
N LEU A 200 -47.83 -40.33 -35.67
CA LEU A 200 -46.59 -40.93 -36.16
C LEU A 200 -46.00 -40.19 -37.37
N SER A 201 -46.48 -38.97 -37.65
CA SER A 201 -45.95 -38.14 -38.73
C SER A 201 -44.78 -37.25 -38.30
N GLN A 202 -44.65 -36.99 -37.00
CA GLN A 202 -43.61 -36.13 -36.42
C GLN A 202 -42.26 -36.85 -36.37
N LYS A 203 -41.18 -36.11 -36.66
CA LYS A 203 -39.79 -36.56 -36.48
C LYS A 203 -38.96 -35.45 -35.85
N ILE A 204 -37.86 -35.86 -35.24
CA ILE A 204 -36.85 -34.92 -34.73
C ILE A 204 -36.00 -34.48 -35.94
N GLU A 205 -36.00 -33.18 -36.24
CA GLU A 205 -35.38 -32.56 -37.41
C GLU A 205 -34.10 -31.77 -37.08
N SER A 206 -33.93 -31.35 -35.83
CA SER A 206 -32.74 -30.58 -35.41
C SER A 206 -31.43 -31.31 -35.68
N ARG A 207 -30.39 -30.52 -35.93
CA ARG A 207 -29.01 -31.00 -36.06
C ARG A 207 -28.41 -31.25 -34.68
N ALA A 208 -28.64 -32.44 -34.13
CA ALA A 208 -27.86 -32.96 -33.03
C ALA A 208 -26.51 -33.51 -33.52
N HIS A 209 -25.55 -33.66 -32.59
CA HIS A 209 -24.25 -34.27 -32.83
C HIS A 209 -23.91 -35.22 -31.69
N GLY A 210 -23.00 -36.17 -31.93
CA GLY A 210 -22.57 -37.15 -30.92
C GLY A 210 -23.71 -38.01 -30.39
N GLU A 211 -23.72 -38.28 -29.07
CA GLU A 211 -24.70 -39.16 -28.42
C GLU A 211 -26.15 -38.71 -28.60
N ILE A 212 -26.39 -37.39 -28.68
CA ILE A 212 -27.74 -36.87 -28.91
C ILE A 212 -28.22 -37.16 -30.34
N PHE A 213 -27.30 -37.20 -31.32
CA PHE A 213 -27.64 -37.60 -32.68
C PHE A 213 -27.99 -39.09 -32.75
N GLU A 214 -27.26 -39.94 -32.03
CA GLU A 214 -27.58 -41.37 -31.94
C GLU A 214 -28.95 -41.61 -31.29
N LEU A 215 -29.27 -40.86 -30.23
CA LEU A 215 -30.58 -40.87 -29.60
C LEU A 215 -31.68 -40.42 -30.57
N GLN A 216 -31.47 -39.32 -31.30
CA GLN A 216 -32.38 -38.83 -32.34
C GLN A 216 -32.64 -39.90 -33.41
N GLN A 217 -31.61 -40.57 -33.92
CA GLN A 217 -31.75 -41.63 -34.93
C GLN A 217 -32.54 -42.82 -34.39
N THR A 218 -32.28 -43.21 -33.15
CA THR A 218 -32.99 -44.30 -32.47
C THR A 218 -34.48 -43.98 -32.36
N ILE A 219 -34.83 -42.78 -31.90
CA ILE A 219 -36.23 -42.34 -31.78
C ILE A 219 -36.89 -42.27 -33.16
N ASN A 220 -36.25 -41.65 -34.16
CA ASN A 220 -36.83 -41.54 -35.49
C ASN A 220 -37.07 -42.92 -36.15
N THR A 221 -36.15 -43.87 -35.95
CA THR A 221 -36.31 -45.25 -36.44
C THR A 221 -37.47 -45.96 -35.73
N MET A 222 -37.62 -45.77 -34.42
CA MET A 222 -38.78 -46.28 -33.67
C MET A 222 -40.09 -45.71 -34.21
N VAL A 223 -40.15 -44.40 -34.52
CA VAL A 223 -41.34 -43.77 -35.12
C VAL A 223 -41.66 -44.38 -36.49
N ASP A 224 -40.64 -44.60 -37.32
CA ASP A 224 -40.82 -45.21 -38.64
C ASP A 224 -41.34 -46.66 -38.57
N GLN A 225 -40.81 -47.45 -37.63
CA GLN A 225 -41.28 -48.82 -37.38
C GLN A 225 -42.74 -48.82 -36.90
N LEU A 226 -43.08 -47.96 -35.94
CA LEU A 226 -44.45 -47.78 -35.46
C LEU A 226 -45.41 -47.39 -36.59
N ARG A 227 -45.00 -46.45 -37.44
CA ARG A 227 -45.82 -45.97 -38.56
C ARG A 227 -46.08 -47.07 -39.58
N THR A 228 -45.05 -47.84 -39.92
CA THR A 228 -45.16 -48.96 -40.85
C THR A 228 -46.08 -50.03 -40.27
N PHE A 229 -45.91 -50.37 -39.00
CA PHE A 229 -46.74 -51.35 -38.31
C PHE A 229 -48.21 -50.93 -38.24
N ALA A 230 -48.48 -49.68 -37.84
CA ALA A 230 -49.84 -49.15 -37.80
C ALA A 230 -50.53 -49.20 -39.18
N THR A 231 -49.79 -48.88 -40.24
CA THR A 231 -50.29 -48.93 -41.62
C THR A 231 -50.63 -50.36 -42.02
N GLU A 232 -49.72 -51.32 -41.80
CA GLU A 232 -49.92 -52.71 -42.19
C GLU A 232 -51.04 -53.40 -41.41
N VAL A 233 -51.14 -53.18 -40.10
CA VAL A 233 -52.24 -53.73 -39.29
C VAL A 233 -53.59 -53.16 -39.73
N THR A 234 -53.66 -51.84 -39.98
CA THR A 234 -54.89 -51.22 -40.47
C THR A 234 -55.30 -51.79 -41.82
N ARG A 235 -54.33 -51.99 -42.73
CA ARG A 235 -54.55 -52.59 -44.04
C ARG A 235 -55.07 -54.03 -43.92
N VAL A 236 -54.38 -54.89 -43.18
CA VAL A 236 -54.78 -56.32 -43.04
C VAL A 236 -56.13 -56.45 -42.36
N ALA A 237 -56.40 -55.65 -41.32
CA ALA A 237 -57.70 -55.64 -40.67
C ALA A 237 -58.83 -55.23 -41.64
N ARG A 238 -58.57 -54.26 -42.52
CA ARG A 238 -59.52 -53.85 -43.56
C ARG A 238 -59.70 -54.94 -44.62
N ASP A 239 -58.61 -55.42 -45.19
CA ASP A 239 -58.59 -56.39 -46.29
C ASP A 239 -59.28 -57.70 -45.87
N VAL A 240 -58.82 -58.31 -44.77
CA VAL A 240 -59.32 -59.62 -44.32
C VAL A 240 -60.62 -59.50 -43.54
N GLY A 241 -60.74 -58.49 -42.68
CA GLY A 241 -61.88 -58.35 -41.76
C GLY A 241 -63.09 -57.64 -42.34
N THR A 242 -62.90 -56.68 -43.26
CA THR A 242 -64.00 -55.86 -43.80
C THR A 242 -64.28 -56.16 -45.27
N GLU A 243 -63.24 -56.22 -46.11
CA GLU A 243 -63.38 -56.43 -47.56
C GLU A 243 -63.45 -57.91 -47.94
N GLY A 244 -63.17 -58.83 -47.01
CA GLY A 244 -63.23 -60.27 -47.24
C GLY A 244 -62.14 -60.80 -48.17
N VAL A 245 -61.03 -60.06 -48.32
CA VAL A 245 -59.85 -60.47 -49.09
C VAL A 245 -59.12 -61.56 -48.31
N LEU A 246 -59.45 -62.80 -48.65
CA LEU A 246 -58.94 -64.00 -48.00
C LEU A 246 -57.44 -64.23 -48.31
N GLY A 247 -56.65 -64.50 -47.28
CA GLY A 247 -55.21 -64.74 -47.37
C GLY A 247 -54.34 -63.49 -47.32
N GLY A 248 -54.90 -62.31 -47.00
CA GLY A 248 -54.13 -61.09 -46.77
C GLY A 248 -53.22 -61.23 -45.54
N GLN A 249 -51.95 -60.82 -45.68
CA GLN A 249 -50.93 -60.88 -44.62
C GLN A 249 -50.23 -59.53 -44.47
N ALA A 250 -49.84 -59.19 -43.24
CA ALA A 250 -48.98 -58.07 -42.91
C ALA A 250 -47.55 -58.41 -43.32
N GLN A 251 -46.93 -57.50 -44.06
CA GLN A 251 -45.55 -57.63 -44.50
C GLN A 251 -44.76 -56.44 -43.96
N ILE A 252 -44.05 -56.64 -42.87
CA ILE A 252 -43.23 -55.60 -42.23
C ILE A 252 -41.78 -56.06 -42.28
N GLU A 253 -40.96 -55.34 -43.03
CA GLU A 253 -39.55 -55.65 -43.21
C GLU A 253 -38.68 -55.07 -42.09
N GLY A 254 -37.57 -55.74 -41.78
CA GLY A 254 -36.56 -55.22 -40.86
C GLY A 254 -36.95 -55.18 -39.38
N VAL A 255 -38.11 -55.73 -38.99
CA VAL A 255 -38.54 -55.82 -37.59
C VAL A 255 -37.96 -57.05 -36.88
N GLN A 256 -37.61 -56.88 -35.60
CA GLN A 256 -37.05 -57.93 -34.76
C GLN A 256 -37.71 -57.91 -33.37
N GLY A 257 -37.51 -58.98 -32.60
CA GLY A 257 -38.07 -59.12 -31.26
C GLY A 257 -39.59 -59.03 -31.24
N MET A 258 -40.15 -58.22 -30.34
CA MET A 258 -41.60 -58.05 -30.15
C MET A 258 -42.30 -57.61 -31.45
N TRP A 259 -41.67 -56.79 -32.28
CA TRP A 259 -42.27 -56.33 -33.54
C TRP A 259 -42.50 -57.47 -34.55
N ASN A 260 -41.56 -58.41 -34.62
CA ASN A 260 -41.71 -59.60 -35.47
C ASN A 260 -42.80 -60.53 -34.92
N GLU A 261 -42.82 -60.73 -33.60
CA GLU A 261 -43.85 -61.55 -32.94
C GLU A 261 -45.26 -61.00 -33.20
N LEU A 262 -45.45 -59.68 -33.08
CA LEU A 262 -46.74 -59.04 -33.38
C LEU A 262 -47.15 -59.23 -34.85
N THR A 263 -46.20 -59.15 -35.78
CA THR A 263 -46.45 -59.38 -37.21
C THR A 263 -46.92 -60.83 -37.46
N VAL A 264 -46.24 -61.80 -36.83
CA VAL A 264 -46.62 -63.22 -36.89
C VAL A 264 -48.02 -63.45 -36.31
N ASN A 265 -48.33 -62.82 -35.19
CA ASN A 265 -49.64 -62.94 -34.54
C ASN A 265 -50.78 -62.36 -35.39
N VAL A 266 -50.57 -61.21 -36.03
CA VAL A 266 -51.53 -60.61 -36.98
C VAL A 266 -51.77 -61.54 -38.17
N ASN A 267 -50.70 -62.13 -38.72
CA ASN A 267 -50.80 -63.08 -39.83
C ASN A 267 -51.52 -64.37 -39.43
N ALA A 268 -51.27 -64.88 -38.23
CA ALA A 268 -51.98 -66.05 -37.70
C ALA A 268 -53.48 -65.77 -37.57
N MET A 269 -53.86 -64.58 -37.07
CA MET A 269 -55.26 -64.16 -36.97
C MET A 269 -55.94 -64.07 -38.34
N ALA A 270 -55.28 -63.42 -39.30
CA ALA A 270 -55.77 -63.29 -40.67
C ALA A 270 -55.96 -64.66 -41.37
N ASN A 271 -55.03 -65.59 -41.16
CA ASN A 271 -55.13 -66.95 -41.69
C ASN A 271 -56.30 -67.70 -41.06
N ASN A 272 -56.49 -67.60 -39.74
CA ASN A 272 -57.61 -68.26 -39.06
C ASN A 272 -58.97 -67.79 -39.58
N LEU A 273 -59.14 -66.47 -39.77
CA LEU A 273 -60.35 -65.90 -40.38
C LEU A 273 -60.55 -66.42 -41.81
N THR A 274 -59.47 -66.50 -42.58
CA THR A 274 -59.53 -67.01 -43.95
C THR A 274 -60.00 -68.46 -44.03
N THR A 275 -59.47 -69.32 -43.16
CA THR A 275 -59.87 -70.74 -43.12
C THR A 275 -61.32 -70.88 -42.68
N GLN A 276 -61.74 -70.18 -41.62
CA GLN A 276 -63.11 -70.25 -41.09
C GLN A 276 -64.19 -69.80 -42.08
N VAL A 277 -63.88 -68.90 -43.00
CA VAL A 277 -64.83 -68.43 -44.03
C VAL A 277 -64.82 -69.34 -45.27
N ARG A 278 -63.74 -70.08 -45.51
CA ARG A 278 -63.63 -71.02 -46.65
C ARG A 278 -64.30 -72.37 -46.37
N ASP A 279 -64.32 -72.79 -45.12
CA ASP A 279 -64.97 -74.03 -44.65
C ASP A 279 -66.49 -73.84 -44.45
#